data_AF-A0A2H9PZT8-F1
#
_entry.id   AF-A0A2H9PZT8-F1
#
_cell.length_a   1.000
_cell.length_b   1.000
_cell.length_c   1.000
_cell.angle_alpha   90.00
_cell.angle_beta   90.00
_cell.angle_gamma   90.00
#
_symmetry.space_group_name_H-M   'P 1'
#
loop_
_entity.id
_entity.type
_entity.pdbx_description
1 polymer ?
#
loop_
_entity_poly.entity_id
_entity_poly.type
_entity_poly.pdbx_seq_one_letter_code
_entity_poly.pdbx_strand_id
1 'polypeptide(L)'
;MNLVGDGIHNFIDGLIIAGSFVVNTTLGFATTFAIAMHEIPQEIGDFGVLIHGGFKRAKALVINFIFGLTAVAGGFVGYFLSKSIENFVMYLLPIAAGGFIYIAASDLIPELRKEINIKKSLLNFAIFVLGILLIFGLGLIVRH
;
A
#
# COMPACT_ATOMS: atom_id res chain seq x y z
N MET A 1 6.98 5.44 -7.60
CA MET A 1 7.44 4.09 -7.26
C MET A 1 8.22 3.48 -8.41
N ASN A 2 9.39 2.91 -8.11
CA ASN A 2 10.05 1.95 -8.99
C ASN A 2 9.43 0.58 -8.70
N LEU A 3 9.32 -0.29 -9.71
CA LEU A 3 8.77 -1.65 -9.62
C LEU A 3 9.25 -2.44 -8.40
N VAL A 4 10.52 -2.30 -8.01
CA VAL A 4 11.06 -2.97 -6.82
C VAL A 4 10.39 -2.49 -5.52
N GLY A 5 10.13 -1.18 -5.41
CA GLY A 5 9.43 -0.63 -4.26
C GLY A 5 7.97 -1.08 -4.22
N ASP A 6 7.32 -1.13 -5.38
CA ASP A 6 5.96 -1.66 -5.53
C ASP A 6 5.86 -3.14 -5.13
N GLY A 7 6.81 -3.98 -5.56
CA GLY A 7 6.85 -5.38 -5.13
C GLY A 7 7.05 -5.57 -3.62
N ILE A 8 7.84 -4.70 -2.97
CA ILE A 8 8.01 -4.75 -1.51
C ILE A 8 6.72 -4.31 -0.81
N HIS A 9 6.05 -3.28 -1.33
CA HIS A 9 4.78 -2.79 -0.82
C HIS A 9 3.71 -3.88 -0.87
N ASN A 10 3.48 -4.42 -2.07
CA ASN A 10 2.55 -5.51 -2.32
C ASN A 10 2.85 -6.72 -1.42
N PHE A 11 4.12 -7.11 -1.27
CA PHE A 11 4.52 -8.18 -0.35
C PHE A 11 4.13 -7.89 1.11
N ILE A 12 4.37 -6.67 1.60
CA ILE A 12 4.01 -6.26 2.97
C ILE A 12 2.49 -6.30 3.14
N ASP A 13 1.72 -5.83 2.16
CA ASP A 13 0.27 -5.91 2.18
C ASP A 13 -0.24 -7.35 2.28
N GLY A 14 0.38 -8.26 1.54
CA GLY A 14 0.16 -9.69 1.69
C GLY A 14 0.35 -10.20 3.11
N LEU A 15 1.45 -9.81 3.77
CA LEU A 15 1.72 -10.17 5.17
C LEU A 15 0.62 -9.65 6.10
N ILE A 16 0.15 -8.41 5.88
CA ILE A 16 -0.88 -7.74 6.70
C ILE A 16 -2.24 -8.45 6.52
N ILE A 17 -2.59 -8.85 5.30
CA ILE A 17 -3.79 -9.65 5.03
C ILE A 17 -3.70 -10.97 5.79
N ALA A 18 -2.60 -11.71 5.68
CA ALA A 18 -2.45 -12.96 6.41
C ALA A 18 -2.51 -12.77 7.94
N GLY A 19 -1.79 -11.76 8.46
CA GLY A 19 -1.78 -11.43 9.88
C GLY A 19 -3.16 -11.06 10.42
N SER A 20 -3.96 -10.32 9.66
CA SER A 20 -5.33 -9.95 10.07
C SER A 20 -6.27 -11.15 10.12
N PHE A 21 -6.18 -12.09 9.17
CA PHE A 21 -6.95 -13.35 9.22
C PHE A 21 -6.55 -14.27 10.39
N VAL A 22 -5.30 -14.20 10.84
CA VAL A 22 -4.83 -14.91 12.04
C VAL A 22 -5.47 -14.33 13.31
N VAL A 23 -5.67 -13.01 13.36
CA VAL A 23 -6.33 -12.35 14.50
C VAL A 23 -7.82 -12.69 14.54
N ASN A 24 -8.56 -12.39 13.48
CA ASN A 24 -9.93 -12.89 13.28
C ASN A 24 -10.41 -12.69 11.83
N THR A 25 -11.42 -13.45 11.43
CA THR A 25 -11.98 -13.44 10.06
C THR A 25 -12.57 -12.09 9.64
N THR A 26 -13.27 -11.40 10.54
CA THR A 26 -13.89 -10.10 10.25
C THR A 26 -12.84 -9.04 9.92
N LEU A 27 -11.76 -9.00 10.71
CA LEU A 27 -10.62 -8.11 10.48
C LEU A 27 -9.90 -8.49 9.18
N GLY A 28 -9.70 -9.78 8.91
CA GLY A 28 -9.13 -10.27 7.65
C GLY A 28 -9.85 -9.74 6.41
N PHE A 29 -11.19 -9.85 6.38
CA PHE A 29 -11.99 -9.29 5.29
C PHE A 29 -11.94 -7.77 5.23
N ALA A 30 -12.04 -7.08 6.37
CA ALA A 30 -11.95 -5.62 6.41
C ALA A 30 -10.60 -5.10 5.88
N THR A 31 -9.50 -5.72 6.31
CA THR A 31 -8.14 -5.40 5.87
C THR A 31 -7.95 -5.69 4.38
N THR A 32 -8.42 -6.84 3.89
CA THR A 32 -8.34 -7.19 2.47
C THR A 32 -9.06 -6.15 1.61
N PHE A 33 -10.27 -5.74 2.03
CA PHE A 33 -11.03 -4.71 1.32
C PHE A 33 -10.32 -3.35 1.36
N ALA A 34 -9.80 -2.94 2.52
CA ALA A 34 -9.08 -1.69 2.68
C ALA A 34 -7.82 -1.62 1.80
N ILE A 35 -7.08 -2.73 1.70
CA ILE A 35 -5.89 -2.84 0.85
C ILE A 35 -6.27 -2.81 -0.63
N ALA A 36 -7.24 -3.62 -1.04
CA ALA A 36 -7.73 -3.61 -2.42
C ALA A 36 -8.17 -2.22 -2.90
N MET A 37 -8.74 -1.41 -2.00
CA MET A 37 -9.18 -0.04 -2.31
C MET A 37 -8.04 0.93 -2.60
N HIS A 38 -6.86 0.78 -2.01
CA HIS A 38 -5.71 1.63 -2.34
C HIS A 38 -4.77 1.03 -3.38
N GLU A 39 -4.76 -0.30 -3.52
CA GLU A 39 -4.01 -0.99 -4.57
C GLU A 39 -4.56 -0.74 -5.98
N ILE A 40 -5.89 -0.70 -6.17
CA ILE A 40 -6.48 -0.43 -7.49
C ILE A 40 -6.00 0.94 -8.05
N PRO A 41 -6.09 2.06 -7.31
CA PRO A 41 -5.53 3.33 -7.76
C PRO A 41 -4.01 3.31 -7.96
N GLN A 42 -3.26 2.63 -7.07
CA GLN A 42 -1.80 2.55 -7.13
C GLN A 42 -1.34 1.84 -8.41
N GLU A 43 -1.89 0.66 -8.69
CA GLU A 43 -1.61 -0.13 -9.88
C GLU A 43 -1.98 0.65 -11.17
N ILE A 44 -3.10 1.37 -11.20
CA ILE A 44 -3.43 2.25 -12.34
C ILE A 44 -2.37 3.34 -12.53
N GLY A 45 -1.86 3.90 -11.43
CA GLY A 45 -0.78 4.89 -11.43
C GLY A 45 0.52 4.30 -11.99
N ASP A 46 0.95 3.15 -11.48
CA ASP A 46 2.18 2.48 -11.89
C ASP A 46 2.13 2.01 -13.34
N PHE A 47 0.97 1.54 -13.80
CA PHE A 47 0.72 1.31 -15.22
C PHE A 47 0.95 2.58 -16.04
N GLY A 48 0.39 3.71 -15.60
CA GLY A 48 0.60 5.02 -16.21
C GLY A 48 2.07 5.42 -16.29
N VAL A 49 2.84 5.20 -15.22
CA VAL A 49 4.29 5.46 -15.17
C VAL A 49 5.05 4.59 -16.17
N LEU A 50 4.73 3.29 -16.26
CA LEU A 50 5.37 2.38 -17.21
C LEU A 50 5.12 2.78 -18.66
N ILE A 51 3.90 3.20 -19.01
CA ILE A 51 3.57 3.71 -20.33
C ILE A 51 4.38 4.97 -20.65
N HIS A 52 4.47 5.92 -19.72
CA HIS A 52 5.28 7.13 -19.90
C HIS A 52 6.77 6.82 -20.00
N GLY A 53 7.23 5.76 -19.34
CA GLY A 53 8.59 5.22 -19.44
C GLY A 53 8.90 4.49 -20.75
N GLY A 54 7.96 4.45 -21.71
CA GLY A 54 8.16 3.88 -23.04
C GLY A 54 7.80 2.40 -23.18
N PHE A 55 7.18 1.80 -22.17
CA PHE A 55 6.72 0.41 -22.25
C PHE A 55 5.46 0.31 -23.12
N LYS A 56 5.36 -0.78 -23.90
CA LYS A 56 4.12 -1.14 -24.60
C LYS A 56 3.04 -1.53 -23.59
N ARG A 57 1.77 -1.21 -23.88
CA ARG A 57 0.61 -1.50 -23.00
C ARG A 57 0.58 -2.92 -22.45
N ALA A 58 0.71 -3.92 -23.32
CA ALA A 58 0.72 -5.32 -22.89
C ALA A 58 1.88 -5.64 -21.92
N LYS A 59 3.08 -5.10 -22.19
CA LYS A 59 4.25 -5.31 -21.33
C LYS A 59 4.07 -4.61 -19.97
N ALA A 60 3.52 -3.39 -19.97
CA ALA A 60 3.24 -2.65 -18.75
C ALA A 60 2.23 -3.39 -17.86
N LEU A 61 1.12 -3.88 -18.43
CA LEU A 61 0.12 -4.67 -17.69
C LEU A 61 0.73 -5.95 -17.10
N VAL A 62 1.52 -6.70 -17.87
CA VAL A 62 2.14 -7.94 -17.40
C VAL A 62 3.13 -7.67 -16.26
N ILE A 63 3.92 -6.59 -16.38
CA ILE A 63 4.88 -6.23 -15.33
C ILE A 63 4.14 -5.85 -14.05
N ASN A 64 3.15 -4.95 -14.12
CA ASN A 64 2.32 -4.60 -12.96
C ASN A 64 1.74 -5.84 -12.30
N PHE A 65 1.11 -6.71 -13.09
CA PHE A 65 0.51 -7.93 -12.56
C PHE A 65 1.53 -8.85 -11.87
N ILE A 66 2.73 -9.00 -12.43
CA ILE A 66 3.81 -9.79 -11.80
C ILE A 66 4.23 -9.20 -10.46
N PHE A 67 4.33 -7.87 -10.35
CA PHE A 67 4.66 -7.21 -9.10
C PHE A 67 3.51 -7.27 -8.10
N GLY A 68 2.25 -7.11 -8.52
CA GLY A 68 1.07 -7.36 -7.69
C GLY A 68 0.99 -8.78 -7.11
N LEU A 69 1.48 -9.80 -7.82
CA LEU A 69 1.54 -11.17 -7.30
C LEU A 69 2.46 -11.33 -6.09
N THR A 70 3.35 -10.37 -5.82
CA THR A 70 4.16 -10.38 -4.59
C THR A 70 3.29 -10.29 -3.34
N ALA A 71 2.09 -9.70 -3.42
CA ALA A 71 1.12 -9.73 -2.32
C ALA A 71 0.63 -11.14 -1.98
N VAL A 72 0.45 -12.00 -3.00
CA VAL A 72 0.12 -13.40 -2.77
C VAL A 72 1.27 -14.12 -2.07
N ALA A 73 2.51 -13.88 -2.52
CA ALA A 73 3.69 -14.43 -1.87
C ALA A 73 3.81 -13.96 -0.40
N GLY A 74 3.56 -12.68 -0.14
CA GLY A 74 3.47 -12.10 1.20
C GLY A 74 2.42 -12.79 2.04
N GLY A 75 1.23 -13.05 1.51
CA GLY A 75 0.16 -13.77 2.20
C GLY A 75 0.57 -15.18 2.62
N PHE A 76 1.20 -15.95 1.73
CA PHE A 76 1.73 -17.27 2.07
C PHE A 76 2.78 -17.20 3.16
N VAL A 77 3.77 -16.32 3.01
CA VAL A 77 4.84 -16.14 4.00
C VAL A 77 4.26 -15.73 5.35
N GLY A 78 3.32 -14.79 5.36
CA GLY A 78 2.67 -14.30 6.58
C GLY A 78 1.90 -15.40 7.30
N TYR A 79 1.20 -16.27 6.57
CA TYR A 79 0.48 -17.41 7.15
C TYR A 79 1.41 -18.45 7.78
N PHE A 80 2.56 -18.74 7.16
CA PHE A 80 3.52 -19.68 7.74
C PHE A 80 4.28 -19.06 8.91
N LEU A 81 4.69 -17.79 8.82
CA LEU A 81 5.37 -17.09 9.91
C LEU A 81 4.47 -16.92 11.13
N SER A 82 3.17 -16.69 10.94
CA SER A 82 2.24 -16.56 12.06
C SER A 82 2.09 -17.83 12.89
N LYS A 83 2.45 -19.00 12.34
CA LYS A 83 2.48 -20.27 13.08
C LYS A 83 3.78 -20.49 13.86
N SER A 84 4.88 -19.90 13.38
CA SER A 84 6.22 -20.11 13.93
C SER A 84 6.63 -19.01 14.91
N ILE A 85 6.04 -17.82 14.80
CA ILE A 85 6.39 -16.64 15.58
C ILE A 85 5.17 -16.24 16.42
N GLU A 86 5.26 -16.45 17.73
CA GLU A 86 4.29 -15.85 18.67
C GLU A 86 4.30 -14.33 18.54
N ASN A 87 3.10 -13.73 18.56
CA ASN A 87 2.93 -12.29 18.38
C ASN A 87 3.49 -11.75 17.05
N PHE A 88 3.56 -12.56 15.99
CA PHE A 88 3.99 -12.13 14.64
C PHE A 88 3.39 -10.80 14.19
N VAL A 89 2.08 -10.62 14.42
CA VAL A 89 1.34 -9.39 14.08
C VAL A 89 1.90 -8.15 14.81
N MET A 90 2.36 -8.30 16.05
CA MET A 90 2.95 -7.20 16.84
C MET A 90 4.24 -6.68 16.23
N TYR A 91 5.04 -7.56 15.61
CA TYR A 91 6.27 -7.18 14.90
C TYR A 91 6.00 -6.67 13.48
N LEU A 92 4.94 -7.18 12.86
CA LEU A 92 4.57 -6.81 11.50
C LEU A 92 4.04 -5.36 11.43
N LEU A 93 3.28 -4.93 12.43
CA LEU A 93 2.69 -3.59 12.50
C LEU A 93 3.73 -2.44 12.38
N PRO A 94 4.83 -2.42 13.18
CA PRO A 94 5.88 -1.42 13.02
C PRO A 94 6.58 -1.46 11.65
N ILE A 95 6.78 -2.65 11.08
CA ILE A 95 7.42 -2.80 9.76
C ILE A 95 6.51 -2.21 8.68
N ALA A 96 5.23 -2.53 8.72
CA ALA A 96 4.23 -1.97 7.81
C ALA A 96 4.14 -0.45 7.93
N ALA A 97 3.99 0.07 9.16
CA ALA A 97 3.93 1.50 9.41
C ALA A 97 5.20 2.22 8.92
N GLY A 98 6.38 1.66 9.21
CA GLY A 98 7.67 2.19 8.73
C GLY A 98 7.79 2.18 7.21
N GLY A 99 7.33 1.11 6.55
CA GLY A 99 7.28 1.00 5.09
C GLY A 99 6.40 2.06 4.44
N PHE A 100 5.18 2.26 4.94
CA PHE A 100 4.29 3.33 4.44
C PHE A 100 4.87 4.73 4.67
N ILE A 101 5.49 4.98 5.83
CA ILE A 101 6.17 6.26 6.11
C ILE A 101 7.32 6.47 5.13
N TYR A 102 8.13 5.43 4.88
CA TYR A 102 9.24 5.49 3.93
C TYR A 102 8.75 5.83 2.52
N ILE A 103 7.74 5.11 2.00
CA ILE A 103 7.18 5.35 0.66
C ILE A 103 6.58 6.76 0.57
N ALA A 104 5.82 7.18 1.58
CA ALA A 104 5.27 8.54 1.62
C ALA A 104 6.38 9.60 1.57
N ALA A 105 7.50 9.38 2.28
CA ALA A 105 8.62 10.30 2.33
C ALA A 105 9.52 10.28 1.09
N SER A 106 9.79 9.10 0.51
CA SER A 106 10.73 8.92 -0.60
C SER A 106 10.09 9.16 -1.97
N ASP A 107 8.79 8.93 -2.09
CA ASP A 107 8.09 8.96 -3.38
C ASP A 107 7.04 10.08 -3.42
N LEU A 108 6.09 10.07 -2.49
CA LEU A 108 4.94 10.98 -2.53
C LEU A 108 5.34 12.45 -2.26
N ILE A 109 6.14 12.72 -1.22
CA ILE A 109 6.59 14.08 -0.90
C ILE A 109 7.42 14.70 -2.04
N PRO A 110 8.41 14.01 -2.64
CA PRO A 110 9.14 14.53 -3.79
C PRO A 110 8.26 14.79 -5.01
N GLU A 111 7.28 13.92 -5.29
CA GLU A 111 6.36 14.12 -6.41
C GLU A 111 5.47 15.35 -6.21
N LEU A 112 4.92 15.54 -5.00
CA LEU A 112 4.15 16.74 -4.64
C LEU A 112 4.95 18.04 -4.81
N ARG A 113 6.28 17.99 -4.60
CA ARG A 113 7.18 19.14 -4.79
C ARG A 113 7.47 19.47 -6.25
N LYS A 114 7.25 18.56 -7.19
CA LYS A 114 7.44 18.83 -8.63
C LYS A 114 6.34 19.74 -9.18
N GLU A 115 5.20 19.86 -8.50
CA GLU A 115 4.09 20.69 -8.96
C GLU A 115 4.36 22.18 -8.75
N ILE A 116 4.78 22.84 -9.83
CA ILE A 116 5.15 24.26 -9.89
C ILE A 116 3.97 25.23 -9.74
N ASN A 117 2.73 24.76 -9.92
CA ASN A 117 1.54 25.60 -9.74
C ASN A 117 1.11 25.63 -8.27
N ILE A 118 1.29 26.77 -7.61
CA ILE A 118 0.94 26.98 -6.19
C ILE A 118 -0.50 26.61 -5.86
N LYS A 119 -1.48 26.91 -6.73
CA LYS A 119 -2.89 26.57 -6.46
C LYS A 119 -3.11 25.06 -6.46
N LYS A 120 -2.52 24.34 -7.41
CA LYS A 120 -2.58 22.88 -7.45
C LYS A 120 -1.79 22.23 -6.31
N SER A 121 -0.64 22.78 -5.96
CA SER A 121 0.16 22.32 -4.82
C SER A 121 -0.62 22.45 -3.50
N LEU A 122 -1.28 23.59 -3.27
CA LEU A 122 -2.17 23.79 -2.11
C LEU A 122 -3.37 22.83 -2.12
N LEU A 123 -3.97 22.57 -3.29
CA LEU A 123 -5.06 21.61 -3.41
C LEU A 123 -4.60 20.19 -3.09
N ASN A 124 -3.47 19.75 -3.63
CA ASN A 124 -2.89 18.44 -3.35
C ASN A 124 -2.56 18.28 -1.85
N PHE A 125 -2.01 19.33 -1.24
CA PHE A 125 -1.75 19.35 0.20
C PHE A 125 -3.04 19.27 1.02
N ALA A 126 -4.07 20.02 0.63
CA ALA A 126 -5.37 19.96 1.30
C ALA A 126 -5.99 18.56 1.21
N ILE A 127 -5.97 17.92 0.03
CA ILE A 127 -6.46 16.55 -0.17
C ILE A 127 -5.66 15.55 0.69
N PHE A 128 -4.33 15.70 0.76
CA PHE A 128 -3.48 14.87 1.60
C PHE A 128 -3.86 14.97 3.10
N VAL A 129 -4.01 16.19 3.61
CA VAL A 129 -4.46 16.43 5.00
C VAL A 129 -5.86 15.85 5.23
N LEU A 130 -6.76 16.01 4.27
CA LEU A 130 -8.13 15.48 4.34
C LEU A 130 -8.12 13.95 4.40
N GLY A 131 -7.25 13.29 3.64
CA GLY A 131 -7.02 11.84 3.71
C GLY A 131 -6.54 11.39 5.09
N ILE A 132 -5.58 12.10 5.69
CA ILE A 132 -5.12 11.83 7.06
C ILE A 132 -6.27 11.95 8.06
N LEU A 133 -7.05 13.05 7.98
CA LEU A 133 -8.18 13.29 8.88
C LEU A 133 -9.28 12.23 8.73
N LEU A 134 -9.52 11.76 7.51
CA LEU A 134 -10.50 10.73 7.23
C LEU A 134 -10.09 9.38 7.83
N ILE A 135 -8.82 8.98 7.69
CA ILE A 135 -8.28 7.77 8.32
C ILE A 135 -8.31 7.91 9.85
N PHE A 136 -7.92 9.06 10.39
CA PHE A 136 -7.96 9.31 11.84
C PHE A 136 -9.40 9.24 12.37
N GLY A 137 -10.36 9.85 11.67
CA GLY A 137 -11.78 9.83 12.03
C GLY A 137 -12.37 8.41 12.00
N LEU A 138 -12.06 7.61 10.97
CA LEU A 138 -12.43 6.20 10.92
C LEU A 138 -11.83 5.42 12.10
N GLY A 139 -10.58 5.69 12.46
CA GLY A 139 -9.93 5.06 13.62
C GLY A 139 -10.62 5.36 14.95
N LEU A 140 -11.22 6.54 15.10
CA LEU A 140 -12.01 6.88 16.28
C LEU A 140 -13.35 6.14 16.32
N ILE A 141 -13.99 5.94 15.16
CA ILE A 141 -15.27 5.22 15.04
C ILE A 141 -15.08 3.73 15.34
N VAL A 142 -14.02 3.11 14.81
CA VAL A 142 -13.75 1.65 14.96
C VAL A 142 -13.26 1.29 16.37
N ARG A 143 -12.77 2.25 17.16
CA ARG A 143 -12.36 2.03 18.56
C ARG A 143 -13.53 1.91 19.55
N HIS A 144 -14.76 2.16 19.11
CA HIS A 144 -16.00 2.00 19.87
C HIS A 144 -16.86 0.90 19.26
#